data_AF-A0A1F7I7G0-F1
#
_entry.id   AF-A0A1F7I7G0-F1
#
_cell.length_a   1.000
_cell.length_b   1.000
_cell.length_c   1.000
_cell.angle_alpha   90.00
_cell.angle_beta   90.00
_cell.angle_gamma   90.00
#
_symmetry.space_group_name_H-M   'P 1'
#
loop_
_entity.id
_entity.type
_entity.pdbx_description
1 polymer ?
#
loop_
_entity_poly.entity_id
_entity_poly.type
_entity_poly.pdbx_seq_one_letter_code
_entity_poly.pdbx_strand_id
1 'polypeptide(L)'
;MLPIILVSQTRAETKKYLSEFLRKHPVHPARIFSVEKEKQSITIDQIREIGTLFQRADDEMKLVVIYDFDTARTEAQNAFLKTLEEKNQSAQFILVAENSAYILPTIRSRAQTVKLSVKKDREFKQMKALGLLDNQLSLEQSLLATARLAKDKAPRLINELIAYLHLLITENHYHKNIPLVFDQAIETKKLIEKNNVNPEFALDILLSHCFSAGILPADLDLG
;
A
#
# COMPACT_ATOMS: atom_id res chain seq x y z
N MET A 1 24.72 -7.77 -0.81
CA MET A 1 23.30 -8.15 -1.00
C MET A 1 22.69 -7.24 -2.07
N LEU A 2 21.58 -7.63 -2.72
CA LEU A 2 20.91 -6.73 -3.66
C LEU A 2 20.25 -5.57 -2.90
N PRO A 3 20.27 -4.33 -3.42
CA PRO A 3 19.42 -3.24 -2.94
C PRO A 3 17.96 -3.67 -2.88
N ILE A 4 17.21 -3.14 -1.91
CA ILE A 4 15.78 -3.40 -1.78
C ILE A 4 15.02 -2.13 -2.16
N ILE A 5 14.04 -2.24 -3.05
CA ILE A 5 13.00 -1.24 -3.24
C ILE A 5 11.82 -1.65 -2.37
N LEU A 6 11.59 -0.94 -1.28
CA LEU A 6 10.48 -1.18 -0.36
C LEU A 6 9.31 -0.28 -0.75
N VAL A 7 8.28 -0.86 -1.37
CA VAL A 7 7.04 -0.14 -1.66
C VAL A 7 6.18 -0.13 -0.41
N SER A 8 5.94 1.05 0.14
CA SER A 8 5.24 1.24 1.43
C SER A 8 4.41 2.52 1.38
N GLN A 9 3.18 2.48 1.89
CA GLN A 9 2.29 3.65 1.95
C GLN A 9 2.40 4.39 3.28
N THR A 10 2.93 3.74 4.32
CA THR A 10 2.99 4.33 5.67
C THR A 10 4.34 4.17 6.33
N ARG A 11 4.71 5.16 7.16
CA ARG A 11 5.92 5.09 7.99
C ARG A 11 5.88 3.94 9.01
N ALA A 12 4.70 3.57 9.47
CA ALA A 12 4.53 2.47 10.42
C ALA A 12 4.90 1.12 9.80
N GLU A 13 4.49 0.86 8.56
CA GLU A 13 4.84 -0.35 7.81
C GLU A 13 6.34 -0.41 7.53
N THR A 14 6.92 0.70 7.10
CA THR A 14 8.37 0.78 6.87
C THR A 14 9.15 0.49 8.16
N LYS A 15 8.77 1.09 9.29
CA LYS A 15 9.41 0.81 10.59
C LYS A 15 9.29 -0.66 10.98
N LYS A 16 8.12 -1.27 10.78
CA LYS A 16 7.91 -2.69 11.05
C LYS A 16 8.85 -3.56 10.21
N TYR A 17 8.89 -3.33 8.89
CA TYR A 17 9.77 -4.06 7.99
C TYR A 17 11.24 -3.91 8.40
N LEU A 18 11.70 -2.68 8.68
CA LEU A 18 13.07 -2.43 9.11
C LEU A 18 13.42 -3.14 10.42
N SER A 19 12.50 -3.19 11.38
CA SER A 19 12.73 -3.93 12.64
C SER A 19 12.88 -5.43 12.41
N GLU A 20 12.07 -6.02 11.52
CA GLU A 20 12.17 -7.44 11.16
C GLU A 20 13.43 -7.73 10.34
N PHE A 21 13.82 -6.81 9.46
CA PHE A 21 15.04 -6.88 8.68
C PHE A 21 16.28 -6.88 9.58
N LEU A 22 16.38 -5.92 10.51
CA LEU A 22 17.50 -5.80 11.46
C LEU A 22 17.60 -6.99 12.41
N ARG A 23 16.49 -7.65 12.74
CA ARG A 23 16.51 -8.88 13.54
C ARG A 23 17.18 -10.04 12.80
N LYS A 24 17.00 -10.11 11.48
CA LYS A 24 17.62 -11.15 10.62
C LYS A 24 19.02 -10.78 10.17
N HIS A 25 19.29 -9.48 10.04
CA HIS A 25 20.54 -8.91 9.58
C HIS A 25 21.00 -7.84 10.59
N PRO A 26 21.61 -8.25 11.71
CA PRO A 26 22.03 -7.30 12.74
C PRO A 26 23.10 -6.34 12.18
N VAL A 27 22.85 -5.04 12.36
CA VAL A 27 23.76 -3.96 11.98
C VAL A 27 23.94 -3.07 13.21
N HIS A 28 25.18 -2.69 13.50
CA HIS A 28 25.45 -1.80 14.62
C HIS A 28 24.73 -0.45 14.41
N PRO A 29 24.06 0.14 15.42
CA PRO A 29 23.25 1.34 15.25
C PRO A 29 24.01 2.54 14.63
N ALA A 30 25.31 2.70 14.96
CA ALA A 30 26.16 3.75 14.40
C ALA A 30 26.46 3.59 12.89
N ARG A 31 26.04 2.47 12.28
CA ARG A 31 26.24 2.13 10.87
C ARG A 31 24.92 2.10 10.09
N ILE A 32 23.85 2.59 10.70
CA ILE A 32 22.55 2.76 10.07
C ILE A 32 22.40 4.24 9.73
N PHE A 33 22.28 4.52 8.43
CA PHE A 33 22.13 5.86 7.89
C PHE A 33 20.74 5.99 7.28
N SER A 34 20.14 7.17 7.43
CA SER A 34 18.84 7.48 6.83
C SER A 34 18.90 8.80 6.09
N VAL A 35 18.29 8.83 4.90
CA VAL A 35 18.13 10.05 4.11
C VAL A 35 16.64 10.30 3.91
N GLU A 36 16.24 11.54 4.13
CA GLU A 36 14.87 12.05 4.00
C GLU A 36 14.85 13.10 2.89
N LYS A 37 13.73 13.26 2.18
CA LYS A 37 13.63 14.29 1.15
C LYS A 37 13.80 15.69 1.71
N GLU A 38 14.49 16.55 0.96
CA GLU A 38 14.52 17.98 1.23
C GLU A 38 13.38 18.67 0.49
N LYS A 39 12.53 19.38 1.23
CA LYS A 39 11.31 20.02 0.73
C LYS A 39 10.37 19.00 0.06
N GLN A 40 10.55 18.76 -1.23
CA GLN A 40 9.67 17.94 -2.06
C GLN A 40 10.38 16.79 -2.77
N SER A 41 11.72 16.70 -2.70
CA SER A 41 12.46 15.67 -3.44
C SER A 41 13.77 15.29 -2.78
N ILE A 42 14.19 14.04 -2.97
CA ILE A 42 15.59 13.63 -2.74
C ILE A 42 16.50 14.32 -3.76
N THR A 43 17.49 15.06 -3.28
CA THR A 43 18.40 15.83 -4.14
C THR A 43 19.58 14.98 -4.59
N ILE A 44 20.23 15.40 -5.69
CA ILE A 44 21.44 14.74 -6.17
C ILE A 44 22.59 14.82 -5.14
N ASP A 45 22.67 15.91 -4.38
CA ASP A 45 23.74 16.13 -3.41
C ASP A 45 23.59 15.17 -2.21
N GLN A 46 22.36 14.92 -1.74
CA GLN A 46 22.10 13.87 -0.74
C GLN A 46 22.55 12.49 -1.22
N ILE A 47 22.30 12.15 -2.49
CA ILE A 47 22.75 10.87 -3.07
C ILE A 47 24.28 10.79 -3.17
N ARG A 48 24.94 11.89 -3.52
CA ARG A 48 26.41 11.96 -3.57
C ARG A 48 27.03 11.83 -2.19
N GLU A 49 26.45 12.48 -1.19
CA GLU A 49 26.89 12.38 0.20
C GLU A 49 26.84 10.93 0.69
N ILE A 50 25.77 10.18 0.38
CA ILE A 50 25.69 8.74 0.64
C ILE A 50 26.86 7.99 -0.02
N GLY A 51 27.19 8.31 -1.27
CA GLY A 51 28.33 7.70 -1.98
C GLY A 51 29.65 7.89 -1.25
N THR A 52 29.85 9.03 -0.57
CA THR A 52 31.09 9.30 0.19
C THR A 52 31.32 8.33 1.35
N LEU A 53 30.24 7.79 1.94
CA LEU A 53 30.31 6.81 3.04
C LEU A 53 31.00 5.51 2.64
N PHE A 54 31.12 5.26 1.33
CA PHE A 54 31.61 4.01 0.76
C PHE A 54 32.91 4.15 -0.02
N GLN A 55 33.53 5.33 -0.04
CA GLN A 55 34.82 5.54 -0.72
C GLN A 55 35.96 4.70 -0.12
N ARG A 56 35.81 4.24 1.13
CA ARG A 56 36.76 3.37 1.80
C ARG A 56 36.15 1.99 1.98
N ALA A 57 36.94 0.96 1.67
CA ALA A 57 36.61 -0.40 2.02
C ALA A 57 36.39 -0.50 3.54
N ASP A 58 35.40 -1.28 3.92
CA ASP A 58 34.96 -1.40 5.29
C ASP A 58 34.55 -2.86 5.51
N ASP A 59 35.01 -3.48 6.59
CA ASP A 59 34.78 -4.90 6.84
C ASP A 59 33.37 -5.16 7.39
N GLU A 60 32.71 -4.12 7.89
CA GLU A 60 31.39 -4.21 8.49
C GLU A 60 30.31 -3.64 7.57
N MET A 61 29.14 -4.29 7.56
CA MET A 61 28.00 -3.84 6.77
C MET A 61 27.47 -2.48 7.25
N LYS A 62 27.15 -1.58 6.32
CA LYS A 62 26.39 -0.35 6.53
C LYS A 62 25.00 -0.50 5.92
N LEU A 63 24.00 -0.06 6.65
CA LEU A 63 22.62 -0.01 6.15
C LEU A 63 22.27 1.44 5.82
N VAL A 64 21.86 1.70 4.59
CA VAL A 64 21.36 3.02 4.15
C VAL A 64 19.89 2.90 3.78
N VAL A 65 19.06 3.66 4.46
CA VAL A 65 17.62 3.76 4.19
C VAL A 65 17.33 5.11 3.55
N ILE A 66 16.84 5.13 2.32
CA ILE A 66 16.48 6.35 1.61
C ILE A 66 14.96 6.41 1.54
N TYR A 67 14.35 7.36 2.26
CA TYR A 67 12.91 7.57 2.26
C TYR A 67 12.48 8.39 1.06
N ASP A 68 11.24 8.17 0.60
CA ASP A 68 10.61 8.91 -0.50
C ASP A 68 11.47 8.92 -1.78
N PHE A 69 12.16 7.81 -2.10
CA PHE A 69 13.11 7.75 -3.22
C PHE A 69 12.43 7.92 -4.59
N ASP A 70 11.14 7.64 -4.69
CA ASP A 70 10.30 7.95 -5.85
C ASP A 70 10.11 9.45 -6.12
N THR A 71 10.46 10.31 -5.16
CA THR A 71 10.52 11.77 -5.36
C THR A 71 11.83 12.23 -5.99
N ALA A 72 12.85 11.36 -6.07
CA ALA A 72 14.14 11.68 -6.66
C ALA A 72 13.98 11.93 -8.17
N ARG A 73 14.52 13.05 -8.65
CA ARG A 73 14.56 13.33 -10.09
C ARG A 73 15.56 12.43 -10.81
N THR A 74 15.46 12.36 -12.13
CA THR A 74 16.29 11.51 -12.99
C THR A 74 17.79 11.69 -12.73
N GLU A 75 18.25 12.91 -12.47
CA GLU A 75 19.66 13.20 -12.19
C GLU A 75 20.14 12.55 -10.88
N ALA A 76 19.32 12.61 -9.83
CA ALA A 76 19.61 11.98 -8.54
C ALA A 76 19.57 10.45 -8.64
N GLN A 77 18.59 9.90 -9.35
CA GLN A 77 18.49 8.46 -9.59
C GLN A 77 19.67 7.93 -10.43
N ASN A 78 20.11 8.68 -11.44
CA ASN A 78 21.30 8.33 -12.22
C ASN A 78 22.59 8.44 -11.40
N ALA A 79 22.69 9.42 -10.49
CA ALA A 79 23.81 9.47 -9.55
C ALA A 79 23.83 8.23 -8.65
N PHE A 80 22.66 7.76 -8.20
CA PHE A 80 22.56 6.56 -7.37
C PHE A 80 22.99 5.28 -8.12
N LEU A 81 22.75 5.19 -9.44
CA LEU A 81 23.24 4.07 -10.24
C LEU A 81 24.75 3.92 -10.17
N LYS A 82 25.52 5.03 -10.14
CA LYS A 82 26.97 4.97 -9.97
C LYS A 82 27.36 4.34 -8.64
N THR A 83 26.66 4.72 -7.57
CA THR A 83 26.83 4.11 -6.23
C THR A 83 26.54 2.61 -6.22
N LEU A 84 25.60 2.13 -7.05
CA LEU A 84 25.32 0.70 -7.19
C LEU A 84 26.38 -0.05 -8.00
N GLU A 85 26.92 0.57 -9.05
CA GLU A 85 27.89 -0.05 -9.96
C GLU A 85 29.28 -0.21 -9.35
N GLU A 86 29.66 0.67 -8.43
CA GLU A 86 30.93 0.60 -7.68
C GLU A 86 30.99 -0.57 -6.66
N LYS A 87 29.94 -1.40 -6.59
CA LYS A 87 29.79 -2.63 -5.79
C LYS A 87 30.52 -2.58 -4.44
N ASN A 88 29.97 -1.82 -3.51
CA ASN A 88 30.40 -1.81 -2.13
C ASN A 88 29.93 -3.09 -1.43
N GLN A 89 30.84 -4.07 -1.25
CA GLN A 89 30.53 -5.38 -0.68
C GLN A 89 29.88 -5.30 0.72
N SER A 90 30.09 -4.19 1.41
CA SER A 90 29.64 -3.93 2.77
C SER A 90 28.51 -2.90 2.85
N ALA A 91 27.70 -2.76 1.80
CA ALA A 91 26.54 -1.86 1.76
C ALA A 91 25.23 -2.60 1.51
N GLN A 92 24.22 -2.32 2.33
CA GLN A 92 22.82 -2.63 2.04
C GLN A 92 22.04 -1.33 1.85
N PHE A 93 21.36 -1.21 0.72
CA PHE A 93 20.45 -0.09 0.45
C PHE A 93 19.00 -0.54 0.57
N ILE A 94 18.17 0.28 1.21
CA ILE A 94 16.71 0.16 1.23
C ILE A 94 16.12 1.47 0.73
N LEU A 95 15.57 1.44 -0.48
CA LEU A 95 14.90 2.56 -1.14
C LEU A 95 13.41 2.46 -0.84
N VAL A 96 12.90 3.32 0.03
CA VAL A 96 11.48 3.37 0.37
C VAL A 96 10.79 4.28 -0.63
N ALA A 97 9.71 3.80 -1.23
CA ALA A 97 8.91 4.54 -2.19
C ALA A 97 7.42 4.24 -2.00
N GLU A 98 6.56 5.21 -2.27
CA GLU A 98 5.11 4.97 -2.35
C GLU A 98 4.78 4.28 -3.67
N ASN A 99 5.43 4.69 -4.77
CA ASN A 99 5.23 4.12 -6.08
C ASN A 99 6.55 3.83 -6.82
N SER A 100 6.90 2.54 -6.89
CA SER A 100 8.09 2.07 -7.63
C SER A 100 8.11 2.41 -9.13
N ALA A 101 6.98 2.79 -9.74
CA ALA A 101 6.93 3.19 -11.15
C ALA A 101 7.72 4.47 -11.44
N TYR A 102 7.91 5.34 -10.45
CA TYR A 102 8.74 6.54 -10.58
C TYR A 102 10.25 6.26 -10.41
N ILE A 103 10.62 5.04 -10.05
CA ILE A 103 12.02 4.61 -9.98
C ILE A 103 12.45 4.10 -11.35
N LEU A 104 13.63 4.55 -11.81
CA LEU A 104 14.18 4.20 -13.12
C LEU A 104 14.24 2.68 -13.31
N PRO A 105 13.85 2.16 -14.49
CA PRO A 105 13.93 0.73 -14.81
C PRO A 105 15.33 0.13 -14.58
N THR A 106 16.38 0.92 -14.81
CA THR A 106 17.78 0.54 -14.60
C THR A 106 18.10 0.26 -13.13
N ILE A 107 17.53 1.01 -12.19
CA ILE A 107 17.64 0.75 -10.75
C ILE A 107 16.81 -0.48 -10.39
N ARG A 108 15.56 -0.53 -10.86
CA ARG A 108 14.64 -1.67 -10.60
C ARG A 108 15.22 -3.00 -11.05
N SER A 109 15.94 -3.04 -12.18
CA SER A 109 16.60 -4.26 -12.69
C SER A 109 17.73 -4.76 -11.78
N ARG A 110 18.31 -3.88 -10.96
CA ARG A 110 19.44 -4.17 -10.06
C ARG A 110 19.00 -4.29 -8.59
N ALA A 111 17.71 -4.18 -8.30
CA ALA A 111 17.17 -4.17 -6.95
C ALA A 111 16.03 -5.21 -6.79
N GLN A 112 15.93 -5.79 -5.60
CA GLN A 112 14.79 -6.62 -5.23
C GLN A 112 13.63 -5.71 -4.82
N THR A 113 12.48 -5.84 -5.48
CA THR A 113 11.27 -5.10 -5.06
C THR A 113 10.51 -5.91 -4.01
N VAL A 114 10.28 -5.29 -2.85
CA VAL A 114 9.41 -5.81 -1.78
C VAL A 114 8.22 -4.86 -1.67
N LYS A 115 7.04 -5.36 -2.00
CA LYS A 115 5.80 -4.60 -1.81
C LYS A 115 5.24 -4.95 -0.43
N LEU A 116 5.21 -3.97 0.47
CA LEU A 116 4.40 -4.10 1.66
C LEU A 116 2.97 -3.94 1.20
N SER A 117 2.28 -5.07 1.09
CA SER A 117 0.83 -5.04 0.97
C SER A 117 0.33 -4.26 2.19
N VAL A 118 -0.40 -3.17 1.96
CA VAL A 118 -1.41 -2.77 2.94
C VAL A 118 -2.13 -4.08 3.22
N LYS A 119 -2.05 -4.57 4.46
CA LYS A 119 -2.75 -5.81 4.79
C LYS A 119 -4.20 -5.61 4.35
N LYS A 120 -4.61 -6.25 3.25
CA LYS A 120 -6.00 -6.31 2.77
C LYS A 120 -6.93 -6.72 3.93
N ASP A 121 -6.39 -7.44 4.93
CA ASP A 121 -7.05 -7.76 6.20
C ASP A 121 -7.54 -6.57 7.04
N ARG A 122 -6.88 -5.40 6.96
CA ARG A 122 -7.33 -4.20 7.70
C ARG A 122 -8.36 -3.39 6.92
N GLU A 123 -8.33 -3.43 5.59
CA GLU A 123 -9.24 -2.64 4.74
C GLU A 123 -10.66 -3.20 4.73
N PHE A 124 -10.84 -4.53 4.88
CA PHE A 124 -12.15 -5.18 4.76
C PHE A 124 -12.60 -5.86 6.06
N LYS A 125 -12.16 -5.35 7.23
CA LYS A 125 -12.41 -6.01 8.52
C LYS A 125 -13.91 -6.18 8.79
N GLN A 126 -14.70 -5.17 8.51
CA GLN A 126 -16.14 -5.20 8.72
C GLN A 126 -16.84 -6.06 7.65
N MET A 127 -16.42 -5.97 6.39
CA MET A 127 -16.93 -6.86 5.33
C MET A 127 -16.65 -8.33 5.65
N LYS A 128 -15.44 -8.68 6.09
CA LYS A 128 -15.07 -10.03 6.54
C LYS A 128 -15.91 -10.46 7.75
N ALA A 129 -16.07 -9.59 8.76
CA ALA A 129 -16.85 -9.90 9.95
C ALA A 129 -18.35 -10.13 9.67
N LEU A 130 -18.87 -9.53 8.61
CA LEU A 130 -20.25 -9.70 8.14
C LEU A 130 -20.41 -10.83 7.12
N GLY A 131 -19.32 -11.52 6.76
CA GLY A 131 -19.34 -12.59 5.75
C GLY A 131 -19.55 -12.10 4.32
N LEU A 132 -19.49 -10.80 4.03
CA LEU A 132 -19.77 -10.26 2.69
C LEU A 132 -18.78 -10.76 1.62
N LEU A 133 -17.61 -11.22 2.06
CA LEU A 133 -16.57 -11.78 1.21
C LEU A 133 -16.62 -13.32 1.15
N ASP A 134 -17.65 -13.95 1.72
CA ASP A 134 -17.87 -15.40 1.67
C ASP A 134 -18.72 -15.73 0.44
N ASN A 135 -18.20 -16.56 -0.46
CA ASN A 135 -18.83 -16.92 -1.73
C ASN A 135 -20.19 -17.64 -1.59
N GLN A 136 -20.55 -18.12 -0.40
CA GLN A 136 -21.85 -18.75 -0.13
C GLN A 136 -22.90 -17.79 0.44
N LEU A 137 -22.53 -16.54 0.76
CA LEU A 137 -23.46 -15.60 1.38
C LEU A 137 -24.57 -15.19 0.41
N SER A 138 -25.83 -15.34 0.83
CA SER A 138 -26.99 -14.83 0.08
C SER A 138 -27.29 -13.36 0.38
N LEU A 139 -28.04 -12.69 -0.51
CA LEU A 139 -28.50 -11.32 -0.27
C LEU A 139 -29.29 -11.24 1.05
N GLU A 140 -30.21 -12.17 1.30
CA GLU A 140 -31.00 -12.21 2.54
C GLU A 140 -30.11 -12.29 3.80
N GLN A 141 -29.09 -13.14 3.77
CA GLN A 141 -28.13 -13.26 4.87
C GLN A 141 -27.32 -11.97 5.06
N SER A 142 -26.94 -11.31 3.95
CA SER A 142 -26.22 -10.04 4.01
C SER A 142 -27.06 -8.92 4.63
N LEU A 143 -28.34 -8.80 4.23
CA LEU A 143 -29.27 -7.80 4.76
C LEU A 143 -29.53 -8.04 6.26
N LEU A 144 -29.69 -9.30 6.68
CA LEU A 144 -29.85 -9.65 8.09
C LEU A 144 -28.61 -9.30 8.92
N ALA A 145 -27.41 -9.52 8.36
CA ALA A 145 -26.15 -9.17 9.00
C ALA A 145 -25.98 -7.65 9.15
N THR A 146 -26.50 -6.86 8.20
CA THR A 146 -26.43 -5.40 8.23
C THR A 146 -27.56 -4.70 8.97
N ALA A 147 -28.73 -5.33 9.13
CA ALA A 147 -29.91 -4.76 9.81
C ALA A 147 -29.63 -4.29 11.25
N ARG A 148 -28.65 -4.91 11.93
CA ARG A 148 -28.26 -4.55 13.31
C ARG A 148 -26.99 -3.69 13.39
N LEU A 149 -26.49 -3.19 12.26
CA LEU A 149 -25.33 -2.31 12.28
C LEU A 149 -25.69 -1.00 12.97
N ALA A 150 -24.96 -0.70 14.04
CA ALA A 150 -25.04 0.60 14.69
C ALA A 150 -24.74 1.72 13.67
N LYS A 151 -25.39 2.87 13.81
CA LYS A 151 -25.30 4.00 12.86
C LYS A 151 -23.85 4.44 12.59
N ASP A 152 -22.95 4.29 13.56
CA ASP A 152 -21.53 4.62 13.44
C ASP A 152 -20.72 3.63 12.59
N LYS A 153 -21.24 2.41 12.38
CA LYS A 153 -20.59 1.34 11.63
C LYS A 153 -21.00 1.31 10.15
N ALA A 154 -22.13 1.90 9.78
CA ALA A 154 -22.58 1.92 8.40
C ALA A 154 -21.64 2.71 7.45
N PRO A 155 -21.19 3.93 7.80
CA PRO A 155 -20.23 4.66 6.96
C PRO A 155 -18.89 3.92 6.80
N ARG A 156 -18.46 3.19 7.84
CA ARG A 156 -17.26 2.37 7.78
C ARG A 156 -17.41 1.25 6.76
N LEU A 157 -18.50 0.49 6.82
CA LEU A 157 -18.79 -0.56 5.85
C LEU A 157 -18.79 -0.06 4.40
N ILE A 158 -19.39 1.11 4.17
CA ILE A 158 -19.43 1.71 2.83
C ILE A 158 -18.02 2.10 2.36
N ASN A 159 -17.18 2.64 3.24
CA ASN A 159 -15.79 2.93 2.90
C ASN A 159 -15.01 1.66 2.56
N GLU A 160 -15.20 0.57 3.31
CA GLU A 160 -14.59 -0.72 3.00
C GLU A 160 -15.08 -1.25 1.64
N LEU A 161 -16.39 -1.13 1.34
CA LEU A 161 -16.96 -1.53 0.05
C LEU A 161 -16.41 -0.71 -1.12
N ILE A 162 -16.25 0.61 -0.96
CA ILE A 162 -15.62 1.49 -1.96
C ILE A 162 -14.17 1.07 -2.21
N ALA A 163 -13.41 0.79 -1.15
CA ALA A 163 -12.03 0.29 -1.27
C ALA A 163 -11.99 -1.06 -2.00
N TYR A 164 -12.95 -1.95 -1.73
CA TYR A 164 -13.06 -3.25 -2.38
C TYR A 164 -13.33 -3.09 -3.88
N LEU A 165 -14.29 -2.26 -4.25
CA LEU A 165 -14.59 -1.94 -5.65
C LEU A 165 -13.38 -1.32 -6.38
N HIS A 166 -12.64 -0.43 -5.73
CA HIS A 166 -11.41 0.15 -6.27
C HIS A 166 -10.32 -0.92 -6.48
N LEU A 167 -10.20 -1.87 -5.55
CA LEU A 167 -9.28 -3.00 -5.69
C LEU A 167 -9.65 -3.84 -6.92
N LEU A 168 -10.93 -4.16 -7.13
CA LEU A 168 -11.40 -4.90 -8.31
C LEU A 168 -11.03 -4.20 -9.63
N ILE A 169 -11.19 -2.86 -9.67
CA ILE A 169 -10.79 -2.04 -10.82
C ILE A 169 -9.28 -2.15 -11.07
N THR A 170 -8.49 -2.04 -9.99
CA THR A 170 -7.02 -1.99 -10.06
C THR A 170 -6.41 -3.34 -10.43
N GLU A 171 -6.98 -4.45 -9.95
CA GLU A 171 -6.54 -5.82 -10.24
C GLU A 171 -7.08 -6.35 -11.58
N ASN A 172 -7.66 -5.47 -12.41
CA ASN A 172 -8.12 -5.76 -13.78
C ASN A 172 -9.24 -6.82 -13.86
N HIS A 173 -10.03 -6.97 -12.79
CA HIS A 173 -11.27 -7.74 -12.81
C HIS A 173 -12.35 -6.93 -13.52
N TYR A 174 -12.31 -6.93 -14.86
CA TYR A 174 -13.29 -6.21 -15.69
C TYR A 174 -14.69 -6.80 -15.51
N HIS A 175 -15.44 -6.23 -14.56
CA HIS A 175 -16.87 -6.43 -14.45
C HIS A 175 -17.57 -5.15 -14.91
N LYS A 176 -18.36 -5.24 -15.98
CA LYS A 176 -19.04 -4.09 -16.63
C LYS A 176 -19.87 -3.22 -15.67
N ASN A 177 -20.28 -3.78 -14.53
CA ASN A 177 -21.12 -3.10 -13.54
C ASN A 177 -20.33 -2.44 -12.39
N ILE A 178 -19.02 -2.66 -12.25
CA ILE A 178 -18.24 -2.09 -11.13
C ILE A 178 -18.30 -0.56 -11.12
N PRO A 179 -18.10 0.18 -12.24
CA PRO A 179 -18.17 1.63 -12.22
C PRO A 179 -19.53 2.16 -11.72
N LEU A 180 -20.63 1.52 -12.15
CA LEU A 180 -21.97 1.90 -11.71
C LEU A 180 -22.16 1.72 -10.20
N VAL A 181 -21.76 0.55 -9.67
CA VAL A 181 -21.90 0.27 -8.23
C VAL A 181 -20.94 1.12 -7.41
N PHE A 182 -19.78 1.48 -7.95
CA PHE A 182 -18.84 2.41 -7.32
C PHE A 182 -19.44 3.81 -7.17
N ASP A 183 -20.05 4.35 -8.23
CA ASP A 183 -20.73 5.64 -8.18
C ASP A 183 -21.89 5.62 -7.19
N GLN A 184 -22.68 4.54 -7.18
CA GLN A 184 -23.76 4.35 -6.20
C GLN A 184 -23.22 4.30 -4.76
N ALA A 185 -22.11 3.61 -4.49
CA ALA A 185 -21.52 3.56 -3.17
C ALA A 185 -21.06 4.95 -2.69
N ILE A 186 -20.49 5.77 -3.58
CA ILE A 186 -20.13 7.15 -3.30
C ILE A 186 -21.36 8.01 -3.00
N GLU A 187 -22.43 7.85 -3.77
CA GLU A 187 -23.68 8.57 -3.55
C GLU A 187 -24.33 8.19 -2.22
N THR A 188 -24.44 6.89 -1.92
CA THR A 188 -24.95 6.37 -0.65
C THR A 188 -24.17 6.93 0.53
N LYS A 189 -22.83 6.98 0.44
CA LYS A 189 -22.00 7.62 1.46
C LYS A 189 -22.38 9.09 1.68
N LYS A 190 -22.49 9.86 0.60
CA LYS A 190 -22.87 11.28 0.67
C LYS A 190 -24.24 11.47 1.31
N LEU A 191 -25.22 10.61 0.98
CA LEU A 191 -26.57 10.67 1.55
C LEU A 191 -26.58 10.41 3.05
N ILE A 192 -25.83 9.42 3.53
CA ILE A 192 -25.73 9.11 4.96
C ILE A 192 -25.01 10.23 5.72
N GLU A 193 -23.91 10.74 5.18
CA GLU A 193 -23.10 11.77 5.84
C GLU A 193 -23.76 13.16 5.86
N LYS A 194 -24.51 13.52 4.80
CA LYS A 194 -25.06 14.88 4.64
C LYS A 194 -26.56 15.00 4.89
N ASN A 195 -27.35 13.96 4.63
CA ASN A 195 -28.80 14.08 4.54
C ASN A 195 -29.55 13.33 5.66
N ASN A 196 -28.85 12.87 6.70
CA ASN A 196 -29.42 12.15 7.86
C ASN A 196 -30.34 10.97 7.45
N VAL A 197 -30.06 10.36 6.29
CA VAL A 197 -30.79 9.20 5.77
C VAL A 197 -30.56 8.02 6.70
N ASN A 198 -31.56 7.18 6.89
CA ASN A 198 -31.40 5.95 7.67
C ASN A 198 -30.31 5.07 7.02
N PRO A 199 -29.18 4.82 7.71
CA PRO A 199 -28.06 4.07 7.13
C PRO A 199 -28.40 2.63 6.77
N GLU A 200 -29.37 2.02 7.45
CA GLU A 200 -29.82 0.65 7.19
C GLU A 200 -30.44 0.53 5.80
N PHE A 201 -31.49 1.31 5.51
CA PHE A 201 -32.12 1.30 4.18
C PHE A 201 -31.14 1.67 3.05
N ALA A 202 -30.23 2.61 3.32
CA ALA A 202 -29.22 3.02 2.36
C ALA A 202 -28.21 1.89 2.05
N LEU A 203 -27.83 1.12 3.07
CA LEU A 203 -27.01 -0.09 2.92
C LEU A 203 -27.76 -1.21 2.20
N ASP A 204 -29.03 -1.44 2.52
CA ASP A 204 -29.83 -2.51 1.91
C ASP A 204 -29.97 -2.33 0.39
N ILE A 205 -30.21 -1.09 -0.04
CA ILE A 205 -30.26 -0.73 -1.46
C ILE A 205 -28.89 -0.96 -2.12
N LEU A 206 -27.80 -0.52 -1.47
CA LEU A 206 -26.45 -0.68 -2.01
C LEU A 206 -26.06 -2.16 -2.12
N LEU A 207 -26.32 -2.97 -1.10
CA LEU A 207 -26.07 -4.41 -1.13
C LEU A 207 -26.89 -5.10 -2.21
N SER A 208 -28.17 -4.74 -2.36
CA SER A 208 -29.02 -5.27 -3.44
C SER A 208 -28.42 -4.99 -4.83
N HIS A 209 -27.84 -3.80 -5.03
CA HIS A 209 -27.11 -3.49 -6.26
C HIS A 209 -25.82 -4.31 -6.39
N CYS A 210 -25.02 -4.48 -5.33
CA CYS A 210 -23.82 -5.31 -5.38
C CYS A 210 -24.11 -6.76 -5.78
N PHE A 211 -25.17 -7.36 -5.21
CA PHE A 211 -25.58 -8.73 -5.51
C PHE A 211 -26.15 -8.87 -6.92
N SER A 212 -27.07 -7.98 -7.33
CA SER A 212 -27.62 -8.00 -8.69
C SER A 212 -26.55 -7.73 -9.77
N ALA A 213 -25.53 -6.95 -9.42
CA ALA A 213 -24.38 -6.70 -10.28
C ALA A 213 -23.36 -7.85 -10.31
N GLY A 214 -23.52 -8.92 -9.51
CA GLY A 214 -22.55 -10.03 -9.44
C GLY A 214 -21.21 -9.66 -8.79
N ILE A 215 -21.17 -8.57 -8.02
CA ILE A 215 -19.97 -8.09 -7.32
C ILE A 215 -19.83 -8.75 -5.95
N LEU A 216 -20.98 -9.03 -5.31
CA LEU A 216 -21.09 -9.81 -4.09
C LEU A 216 -21.98 -11.05 -4.32
N PRO A 217 -21.72 -12.15 -3.60
CA PRO A 217 -20.57 -12.34 -2.72
C PRO A 217 -19.24 -12.43 -3.49
N ALA A 218 -18.15 -12.02 -2.87
CA ALA A 218 -16.83 -12.01 -3.51
C ALA A 218 -16.27 -13.44 -3.67
N ASP A 219 -15.71 -13.76 -4.84
CA ASP A 219 -14.91 -14.99 -5.09
C ASP A 219 -13.39 -14.73 -4.96
N LEU A 220 -13.02 -13.58 -4.37
CA LEU A 220 -11.62 -13.22 -4.19
C LEU A 220 -11.12 -13.79 -2.88
N ASP A 221 -10.30 -14.82 -3.00
CA ASP A 221 -9.42 -15.27 -1.93
C ASP A 221 -8.39 -14.16 -1.66
N LEU A 222 -8.76 -13.21 -0.78
CA LEU A 222 -7.94 -12.07 -0.38
C LEU A 222 -6.86 -12.51 0.63
N GLY A 223 -6.06 -13.50 0.22
CA GLY A 223 -4.97 -14.11 0.97
C GLY A 223 -3.90 -13.14 1.48
#